data_AF-A0A847NWN8-F1
#
_entry.id   AF-A0A847NWN8-F1
#
_cell.length_a   1.000
_cell.length_b   1.000
_cell.length_c   1.000
_cell.angle_alpha   90.00
_cell.angle_beta   90.00
_cell.angle_gamma   90.00
#
_symmetry.space_group_name_H-M   'P 1'
#
loop_
_entity.id
_entity.type
_entity.pdbx_description
1 polymer ?
#
loop_
_entity_poly.entity_id
_entity_poly.type
_entity_poly.pdbx_seq_one_letter_code
_entity_poly.pdbx_strand_id
1 'polypeptide(L)'
;MKKALTIIFCLVITILIAYQINPITAKIATLLSREPKVIIPKPNSYYKKHDYKFVQETKDYIPYSKQDLLNIFYSILNNGYETFTFYCPSEYTECLKDVSSFNSQSNILTHINNYVSPFNNFSDLKVISDETGEVTVKVNKLYSADEINVINNRIEMIIAEELTNETSVEDKILKIHDYIINHTKYDEDRVKGISNYKSNIAYGPLMENYGICGGYADSMALFLNKWNVPNFKISSGTHVWNAVYLNNKWLHLDLTWDDPVSQDRSIDNLIHKFYLIDTKTLEDYQITDHDFDKLIYREMAN
;
A
#
# COMPACT_ATOMS: atom_id res chain seq x y z
N MET A 1 -53.18 57.29 7.95
CA MET A 1 -53.52 55.88 8.21
C MET A 1 -53.00 54.92 7.13
N LYS A 2 -53.30 55.09 5.83
CA LYS A 2 -52.84 54.18 4.77
C LYS A 2 -51.32 53.97 4.72
N LYS A 3 -50.51 55.03 4.78
CA LYS A 3 -49.03 54.94 4.76
C LYS A 3 -48.44 54.18 5.95
N ALA A 4 -49.00 54.36 7.16
CA ALA A 4 -48.55 53.65 8.36
C ALA A 4 -48.89 52.15 8.28
N LEU A 5 -50.06 51.81 7.72
CA LEU A 5 -50.46 50.42 7.49
C LEU A 5 -49.55 49.71 6.50
N THR A 6 -49.13 50.40 5.42
CA THR A 6 -48.18 49.88 4.44
C THR A 6 -46.80 49.63 5.06
N ILE A 7 -46.31 50.54 5.90
CA ILE A 7 -45.01 50.38 6.58
C ILE A 7 -45.04 49.19 7.54
N ILE A 8 -46.11 49.04 8.33
CA ILE A 8 -46.27 47.92 9.25
C ILE A 8 -46.34 46.59 8.48
N PHE A 9 -47.05 46.55 7.35
CA PHE A 9 -47.12 45.38 6.49
C PHE A 9 -45.75 44.98 5.92
N CYS A 10 -44.96 45.95 5.46
CA CYS A 10 -43.59 45.70 4.99
C CYS A 10 -42.66 45.20 6.12
N LEU A 11 -42.81 45.73 7.34
CA LEU A 11 -42.05 45.29 8.52
C LEU A 11 -42.40 43.86 8.93
N VAL A 12 -43.69 43.51 8.94
CA VAL A 12 -44.15 42.15 9.24
C VAL A 12 -43.64 41.15 8.21
N ILE A 13 -43.66 41.51 6.92
CA ILE A 13 -43.11 40.67 5.85
C ILE A 13 -41.60 40.49 6.00
N THR A 14 -40.85 41.55 6.29
CA THR A 14 -39.39 41.44 6.48
C THR A 14 -39.03 40.62 7.72
N ILE A 15 -39.79 40.73 8.81
CA ILE A 15 -39.61 39.88 10.00
C ILE A 15 -39.96 38.42 9.70
N LEU A 16 -41.04 38.15 8.95
CA LEU A 16 -41.42 36.80 8.51
C LEU A 16 -40.35 36.17 7.60
N ILE A 17 -39.81 36.95 6.66
CA ILE A 17 -38.70 36.51 5.79
C ILE A 17 -37.44 36.25 6.62
N ALA A 18 -37.09 37.14 7.56
CA ALA A 18 -35.94 36.95 8.44
C ALA A 18 -36.09 35.70 9.33
N TYR A 19 -37.30 35.43 9.83
CA TYR A 19 -37.60 34.25 10.65
C TYR A 19 -37.58 32.95 9.82
N GLN A 20 -38.06 33.00 8.59
CA GLN A 20 -38.12 31.85 7.67
C GLN A 20 -36.82 31.66 6.86
N ILE A 21 -35.89 32.60 6.88
CA ILE A 21 -34.63 32.52 6.14
C ILE A 21 -33.84 31.27 6.54
N ASN A 22 -33.66 31.01 7.83
CA ASN A 22 -32.89 29.85 8.30
C ASN A 22 -33.48 28.49 7.83
N PRO A 23 -34.79 28.21 8.01
CA PRO A 23 -35.37 26.95 7.52
C PRO A 23 -35.45 26.87 6.00
N ILE A 24 -35.65 27.99 5.28
CA ILE A 24 -35.64 28.01 3.81
C ILE A 24 -34.24 27.72 3.29
N THR A 25 -33.22 28.38 3.82
CA THR A 25 -31.82 28.17 3.42
C THR A 25 -31.37 26.76 3.77
N ALA A 26 -31.77 26.20 4.92
CA ALA A 26 -31.51 24.80 5.26
C ALA A 26 -32.18 23.82 4.28
N LYS A 27 -33.46 24.05 3.92
CA LYS A 27 -34.15 23.21 2.92
C LYS A 27 -33.53 23.31 1.54
N ILE A 28 -33.19 24.51 1.09
CA ILE A 28 -32.53 24.74 -0.21
C ILE A 28 -31.14 24.10 -0.21
N ALA A 29 -30.38 24.23 0.88
CA ALA A 29 -29.10 23.56 1.06
C ALA A 29 -29.29 22.04 0.94
N THR A 30 -30.23 21.43 1.67
CA THR A 30 -30.50 19.98 1.58
C THR A 30 -30.99 19.51 0.20
N LEU A 31 -31.67 20.37 -0.56
CA LEU A 31 -32.21 20.05 -1.88
C LEU A 31 -31.17 20.23 -2.99
N LEU A 32 -30.17 21.09 -2.77
CA LEU A 32 -29.03 21.33 -3.65
C LEU A 32 -27.82 20.44 -3.32
N SER A 33 -27.67 20.03 -2.06
CA SER A 33 -26.68 19.05 -1.62
C SER A 33 -27.13 17.66 -2.04
N ARG A 34 -27.01 17.36 -3.33
CA ARG A 34 -26.85 15.96 -3.72
C ARG A 34 -25.58 15.50 -3.04
N GLU A 35 -25.69 14.55 -2.10
CA GLU A 35 -24.52 13.88 -1.57
C GLU A 35 -23.66 13.41 -2.75
N PRO A 36 -22.42 13.89 -2.85
CA PRO A 36 -21.60 13.59 -3.99
C PRO A 36 -21.33 12.08 -4.02
N LYS A 37 -21.61 11.45 -5.15
CA LYS A 37 -21.43 10.01 -5.31
C LYS A 37 -19.98 9.70 -5.63
N VAL A 38 -19.39 8.76 -4.90
CA VAL A 38 -18.06 8.23 -5.20
C VAL A 38 -18.09 7.49 -6.54
N ILE A 39 -17.15 7.82 -7.43
CA ILE A 39 -16.93 7.11 -8.69
C ILE A 39 -15.85 6.06 -8.44
N ILE A 40 -16.18 4.79 -8.64
CA ILE A 40 -15.28 3.67 -8.39
C ILE A 40 -14.78 3.12 -9.74
N PRO A 41 -13.51 3.37 -10.13
CA PRO A 41 -12.95 2.84 -11.36
C PRO A 41 -12.74 1.31 -11.30
N LYS A 42 -12.43 0.69 -12.44
CA LYS A 42 -12.05 -0.72 -12.43
C LYS A 42 -10.64 -0.91 -11.83
N PRO A 43 -10.40 -1.97 -11.04
CA PRO A 43 -9.06 -2.32 -10.57
C PRO A 43 -8.11 -2.57 -11.75
N ASN A 44 -6.82 -2.31 -11.57
CA ASN A 44 -5.80 -2.68 -12.55
C ASN A 44 -5.43 -4.17 -12.49
N SER A 45 -4.52 -4.60 -13.36
CA SER A 45 -4.07 -6.01 -13.45
C SER A 45 -3.23 -6.49 -12.27
N TYR A 46 -2.80 -5.61 -11.37
CA TYR A 46 -1.92 -5.92 -10.23
C TYR A 46 -2.67 -5.94 -8.90
N TYR A 47 -3.99 -5.82 -8.94
CA TYR A 47 -4.87 -5.96 -7.79
C TYR A 47 -4.71 -7.32 -7.11
N LYS A 48 -4.56 -7.30 -5.77
CA LYS A 48 -4.46 -8.51 -4.95
C LYS A 48 -5.81 -8.80 -4.31
N LYS A 49 -6.37 -9.97 -4.63
CA LYS A 49 -7.61 -10.45 -4.04
C LYS A 49 -7.36 -11.18 -2.71
N HIS A 50 -6.92 -10.45 -1.70
CA HIS A 50 -6.68 -10.98 -0.36
C HIS A 50 -6.95 -9.91 0.70
N ASP A 51 -7.61 -10.32 1.79
CA ASP A 51 -7.89 -9.46 2.94
C ASP A 51 -6.86 -9.72 4.04
N TYR A 52 -6.37 -8.64 4.65
CA TYR A 52 -5.42 -8.70 5.76
C TYR A 52 -6.13 -8.25 7.05
N LYS A 53 -5.60 -8.69 8.19
CA LYS A 53 -6.09 -8.32 9.53
C LYS A 53 -5.87 -6.84 9.85
N PHE A 54 -4.90 -6.19 9.19
CA PHE A 54 -4.58 -4.78 9.38
C PHE A 54 -5.39 -3.86 8.46
N VAL A 55 -5.59 -4.27 7.22
CA VAL A 55 -6.32 -3.52 6.19
C VAL A 55 -7.16 -4.46 5.33
N GLN A 56 -8.37 -4.01 4.99
CA GLN A 56 -9.34 -4.76 4.21
C GLN A 56 -9.86 -3.93 3.06
N GLU A 57 -10.28 -4.58 1.98
CA GLU A 57 -10.88 -3.89 0.85
C GLU A 57 -12.29 -3.36 1.20
N THR A 58 -12.57 -2.10 0.85
CA THR A 58 -13.91 -1.52 0.92
C THR A 58 -14.47 -1.26 -0.48
N LYS A 59 -15.81 -1.31 -0.57
CA LYS A 59 -16.57 -1.10 -1.82
C LYS A 59 -17.42 0.16 -1.82
N ASP A 60 -17.69 0.76 -0.66
CA ASP A 60 -18.52 1.96 -0.54
C ASP A 60 -17.70 3.24 -0.40
N TYR A 61 -16.47 3.13 0.12
CA TYR A 61 -15.55 4.23 0.34
C TYR A 61 -16.12 5.32 1.26
N ILE A 62 -16.92 4.93 2.25
CA ILE A 62 -17.51 5.85 3.24
C ILE A 62 -16.88 5.59 4.62
N PRO A 63 -16.06 6.51 5.16
CA PRO A 63 -15.40 6.29 6.44
C PRO A 63 -16.27 6.68 7.63
N TYR A 64 -16.47 5.77 8.60
CA TYR A 64 -17.08 6.09 9.90
C TYR A 64 -16.10 5.93 11.07
N SER A 65 -14.86 5.58 10.78
CA SER A 65 -13.80 5.37 11.74
C SER A 65 -12.42 5.54 11.10
N LYS A 66 -11.38 5.63 11.95
CA LYS A 66 -9.99 5.64 11.48
C LYS A 66 -9.60 4.35 10.75
N GLN A 67 -10.19 3.21 11.13
CA GLN A 67 -9.97 1.94 10.44
C GLN A 67 -10.60 1.94 9.04
N ASP A 68 -11.76 2.57 8.86
CA ASP A 68 -12.37 2.70 7.53
C ASP A 68 -11.51 3.57 6.63
N LEU A 69 -10.89 4.63 7.16
CA LEU A 69 -9.90 5.42 6.41
C LEU A 69 -8.71 4.55 5.98
N LEU A 70 -8.15 3.72 6.87
CA LEU A 70 -7.08 2.78 6.51
C LEU A 70 -7.52 1.83 5.39
N ASN A 71 -8.72 1.29 5.48
CA ASN A 71 -9.30 0.39 4.47
C ASN A 71 -9.51 1.12 3.13
N ILE A 72 -9.94 2.39 3.14
CA ILE A 72 -10.06 3.23 1.95
C ILE A 72 -8.70 3.46 1.30
N PHE A 73 -7.68 3.90 2.05
CA PHE A 73 -6.34 4.10 1.52
C PHE A 73 -5.74 2.81 0.96
N TYR A 74 -5.90 1.69 1.67
CA TYR A 74 -5.53 0.37 1.17
C TYR A 74 -6.25 0.03 -0.11
N SER A 75 -7.57 0.25 -0.19
CA SER A 75 -8.36 -0.06 -1.38
C SER A 75 -7.93 0.78 -2.58
N ILE A 76 -7.67 2.08 -2.39
CA ILE A 76 -7.16 2.96 -3.45
C ILE A 76 -5.84 2.42 -4.01
N LEU A 77 -4.90 2.07 -3.12
CA LEU A 77 -3.59 1.56 -3.50
C LEU A 77 -3.66 0.16 -4.11
N ASN A 78 -4.39 -0.77 -3.50
CA ASN A 78 -4.50 -2.15 -3.96
C ASN A 78 -5.21 -2.24 -5.32
N ASN A 79 -6.22 -1.40 -5.57
CA ASN A 79 -6.88 -1.31 -6.88
C ASN A 79 -6.02 -0.58 -7.93
N GLY A 80 -4.94 0.07 -7.49
CA GLY A 80 -3.98 0.72 -8.37
C GLY A 80 -4.42 2.08 -8.89
N TYR A 81 -5.38 2.75 -8.24
CA TYR A 81 -5.85 4.06 -8.67
C TYR A 81 -4.77 5.14 -8.52
N GLU A 82 -4.69 6.05 -9.48
CA GLU A 82 -3.76 7.20 -9.45
C GLU A 82 -4.40 8.46 -8.86
N THR A 83 -5.71 8.63 -9.04
CA THR A 83 -6.49 9.68 -8.40
C THR A 83 -7.83 9.10 -7.97
N PHE A 84 -8.19 9.34 -6.71
CA PHE A 84 -9.46 8.88 -6.15
C PHE A 84 -10.03 9.92 -5.19
N THR A 85 -11.33 10.13 -5.25
CA THR A 85 -12.04 11.09 -4.40
C THR A 85 -13.13 10.40 -3.61
N PHE A 86 -13.11 10.58 -2.29
CA PHE A 86 -14.15 10.14 -1.36
C PHE A 86 -14.57 11.30 -0.45
N TYR A 87 -15.58 11.07 0.39
CA TYR A 87 -16.18 12.13 1.20
C TYR A 87 -16.29 11.68 2.65
N CYS A 88 -15.89 12.56 3.56
CA CYS A 88 -16.09 12.40 4.99
C CYS A 88 -17.57 12.63 5.32
N PRO A 89 -18.27 11.65 5.93
CA PRO A 89 -19.66 11.84 6.34
C PRO A 89 -19.73 12.78 7.54
N SER A 90 -20.86 13.49 7.66
CA SER A 90 -21.10 14.44 8.75
C SER A 90 -21.11 13.79 10.14
N GLU A 91 -21.42 12.49 10.17
CA GLU A 91 -21.49 11.62 11.33
C GLU A 91 -20.11 11.35 11.93
N TYR A 92 -19.05 11.41 11.12
CA TYR A 92 -17.67 11.24 11.56
C TYR A 92 -16.97 12.60 11.67
N THR A 93 -17.25 13.32 12.76
CA THR A 93 -16.81 14.71 12.97
C THR A 93 -15.29 14.91 12.95
N GLU A 94 -14.52 13.87 13.32
CA GLU A 94 -13.05 13.91 13.32
C GLU A 94 -12.44 13.44 11.98
N CYS A 95 -13.25 13.09 10.97
CA CYS A 95 -12.77 12.48 9.72
C CYS A 95 -11.67 13.31 9.03
N LEU A 96 -11.89 14.61 8.80
CA LEU A 96 -10.91 15.48 8.15
C LEU A 96 -9.61 15.62 8.96
N LYS A 97 -9.70 15.62 10.29
CA LYS A 97 -8.53 15.64 11.17
C LYS A 97 -7.77 14.32 11.07
N ASP A 98 -8.45 13.18 11.09
CA ASP A 98 -7.81 11.88 10.93
C ASP A 98 -7.18 11.73 9.53
N VAL A 99 -7.85 12.19 8.47
CA VAL A 99 -7.31 12.32 7.11
C VAL A 99 -6.03 13.15 7.10
N SER A 100 -6.03 14.32 7.76
CA SER A 100 -4.84 15.16 7.85
C SER A 100 -3.69 14.48 8.62
N SER A 101 -4.02 13.65 9.61
CA SER A 101 -3.02 12.91 10.38
C SER A 101 -2.25 11.91 9.51
N PHE A 102 -2.90 11.31 8.50
CA PHE A 102 -2.25 10.40 7.54
C PHE A 102 -1.19 11.09 6.68
N ASN A 103 -1.37 12.38 6.38
CA ASN A 103 -0.36 13.17 5.67
C ASN A 103 0.87 13.46 6.56
N SER A 104 0.66 13.61 7.87
CA SER A 104 1.73 13.88 8.85
C SER A 104 2.43 12.62 9.39
N GLN A 105 1.73 11.49 9.42
CA GLN A 105 2.21 10.19 9.88
C GLN A 105 2.67 9.36 8.69
N SER A 106 3.71 9.81 7.99
CA SER A 106 4.29 9.16 6.79
C SER A 106 4.41 7.63 6.93
N ASN A 107 4.68 7.15 8.14
CA ASN A 107 4.92 5.73 8.41
C ASN A 107 3.72 4.83 8.13
N ILE A 108 2.48 5.23 8.44
CA ILE A 108 1.34 4.32 8.33
C ILE A 108 0.96 4.02 6.88
N LEU A 109 1.01 5.03 5.99
CA LEU A 109 0.76 4.84 4.57
C LEU A 109 1.87 4.01 3.92
N THR A 110 3.11 4.16 4.38
CA THR A 110 4.23 3.28 3.98
C THR A 110 3.97 1.83 4.41
N HIS A 111 3.41 1.58 5.58
CA HIS A 111 3.01 0.22 5.96
C HIS A 111 1.86 -0.33 5.11
N ILE A 112 0.87 0.48 4.72
CA ILE A 112 -0.17 0.05 3.77
C ILE A 112 0.45 -0.35 2.43
N ASN A 113 1.46 0.40 1.96
CA ASN A 113 2.20 0.11 0.74
C ASN A 113 2.80 -1.31 0.74
N ASN A 114 3.14 -1.84 1.92
CA ASN A 114 3.70 -3.18 2.03
C ASN A 114 2.69 -4.32 1.78
N TYR A 115 1.39 -4.04 1.85
CA TYR A 115 0.32 -5.02 1.61
C TYR A 115 -0.10 -5.12 0.14
N VAL A 116 0.19 -4.12 -0.68
CA VAL A 116 -0.21 -4.09 -2.09
C VAL A 116 0.85 -4.74 -2.99
N SER A 117 0.53 -4.93 -4.27
CA SER A 117 1.53 -5.40 -5.25
C SER A 117 2.65 -4.37 -5.39
N PRO A 118 3.93 -4.76 -5.56
CA PRO A 118 5.01 -3.82 -5.83
C PRO A 118 4.70 -2.82 -6.96
N PHE A 119 4.02 -3.25 -8.03
CA PHE A 119 3.62 -2.37 -9.13
C PHE A 119 2.52 -1.36 -8.78
N ASN A 120 1.81 -1.57 -7.67
CA ASN A 120 0.86 -0.61 -7.12
C ASN A 120 1.47 0.31 -6.07
N ASN A 121 2.75 0.12 -5.73
CA ASN A 121 3.44 0.97 -4.77
C ASN A 121 3.54 2.42 -5.25
N PHE A 122 3.62 3.33 -4.30
CA PHE A 122 3.80 4.76 -4.54
C PHE A 122 5.19 5.24 -4.10
N SER A 123 5.69 6.27 -4.79
CA SER A 123 6.86 7.07 -4.39
C SER A 123 6.44 8.24 -3.50
N ASP A 124 5.27 8.81 -3.77
CA ASP A 124 4.66 9.91 -3.02
C ASP A 124 3.14 9.83 -3.10
N LEU A 125 2.46 10.30 -2.06
CA LEU A 125 1.00 10.32 -1.99
C LEU A 125 0.54 11.66 -1.43
N LYS A 126 -0.26 12.37 -2.23
CA LYS A 126 -0.81 13.67 -1.87
C LYS A 126 -2.28 13.55 -1.50
N VAL A 127 -2.61 13.82 -0.25
CA VAL A 127 -3.99 13.89 0.26
C VAL A 127 -4.42 15.35 0.35
N ILE A 128 -5.47 15.72 -0.38
CA ILE A 128 -6.04 17.06 -0.39
C ILE A 128 -7.44 16.95 0.18
N SER A 129 -7.80 17.82 1.12
CA SER A 129 -9.15 17.88 1.67
C SER A 129 -9.63 19.33 1.76
N ASP A 130 -10.95 19.52 1.74
CA ASP A 130 -11.58 20.83 1.89
C ASP A 130 -12.65 20.86 3.00
N GLU A 131 -13.21 22.05 3.24
CA GLU A 131 -14.21 22.28 4.29
C GLU A 131 -15.55 21.58 4.03
N THR A 132 -15.79 21.08 2.81
CA THR A 132 -17.01 20.36 2.44
C THR A 132 -16.95 18.88 2.79
N GLY A 133 -15.80 18.38 3.26
CA GLY A 133 -15.58 16.96 3.54
C GLY A 133 -15.06 16.18 2.34
N GLU A 134 -14.83 16.81 1.19
CA GLU A 134 -14.22 16.15 0.03
C GLU A 134 -12.75 15.85 0.32
N VAL A 135 -12.33 14.62 0.02
CA VAL A 135 -10.96 14.14 0.15
C VAL A 135 -10.51 13.55 -1.18
N THR A 136 -9.49 14.16 -1.79
CA THR A 136 -8.86 13.68 -3.01
C THR A 136 -7.46 13.15 -2.71
N VAL A 137 -7.23 11.89 -3.08
CA VAL A 137 -5.93 11.20 -2.98
C VAL A 137 -5.31 11.14 -4.36
N LYS A 138 -4.09 11.65 -4.50
CA LYS A 138 -3.26 11.53 -5.71
C LYS A 138 -2.04 10.68 -5.41
N VAL A 139 -1.83 9.64 -6.20
CA VAL A 139 -0.80 8.63 -5.99
C VAL A 139 0.23 8.74 -7.09
N ASN A 140 1.46 9.12 -6.74
CA ASN A 140 2.59 9.07 -7.65
C ASN A 140 3.20 7.67 -7.59
N LYS A 141 3.13 6.91 -8.69
CA LYS A 141 3.60 5.52 -8.72
C LYS A 141 5.11 5.44 -8.51
N LEU A 142 5.55 4.35 -7.86
CA LEU A 142 6.97 4.06 -7.67
C LEU A 142 7.61 3.53 -8.96
N TYR A 143 6.86 2.75 -9.74
CA TYR A 143 7.27 2.19 -11.01
C TYR A 143 6.60 2.93 -12.17
N SER A 144 7.37 3.23 -13.20
CA SER A 144 6.86 3.68 -14.49
C SER A 144 6.28 2.53 -15.31
N ALA A 145 5.41 2.83 -16.28
CA ALA A 145 4.82 1.82 -17.16
C ALA A 145 5.89 1.01 -17.94
N ASP A 146 6.98 1.66 -18.36
CA ASP A 146 8.07 1.01 -19.09
C ASP A 146 8.86 0.04 -18.19
N GLU A 147 9.14 0.43 -16.94
CA GLU A 147 9.77 -0.46 -15.96
C GLU A 147 8.90 -1.68 -15.69
N ILE A 148 7.59 -1.48 -15.50
CA ILE A 148 6.65 -2.57 -15.26
C ILE A 148 6.65 -3.55 -16.45
N ASN A 149 6.62 -3.04 -17.69
CA ASN A 149 6.65 -3.88 -18.88
C ASN A 149 7.95 -4.70 -18.98
N VAL A 150 9.10 -4.04 -18.81
CA VAL A 150 10.41 -4.70 -18.86
C VAL A 150 10.55 -5.75 -17.75
N ILE A 151 10.13 -5.44 -16.53
CA ILE A 151 10.16 -6.38 -15.40
C ILE A 151 9.23 -7.56 -15.66
N ASN A 152 8.00 -7.34 -16.14
CA ASN A 152 7.07 -8.42 -16.46
C ASN A 152 7.65 -9.38 -17.51
N ASN A 153 8.25 -8.84 -18.57
CA ASN A 153 8.91 -9.65 -19.59
C ASN A 153 10.08 -10.45 -19.00
N ARG A 154 10.89 -9.83 -18.13
CA ARG A 154 11.99 -10.51 -17.44
C ARG A 154 11.49 -11.64 -16.54
N ILE A 155 10.40 -11.42 -15.80
CA ILE A 155 9.76 -12.46 -14.97
C ILE A 155 9.27 -13.63 -15.83
N GLU A 156 8.62 -13.39 -16.97
CA GLU A 156 8.21 -14.47 -17.88
C GLU A 156 9.40 -15.28 -18.38
N MET A 157 10.49 -14.60 -18.75
CA MET A 157 11.71 -15.27 -19.20
C MET A 157 12.31 -16.16 -18.11
N ILE A 158 12.46 -15.63 -16.89
CA ILE A 158 13.00 -16.39 -15.75
C ILE A 158 12.12 -17.59 -15.44
N ILE A 159 10.79 -17.44 -15.45
CA ILE A 159 9.86 -18.56 -15.24
C ILE A 159 10.04 -19.63 -16.31
N ALA A 160 10.17 -19.24 -17.59
CA ALA A 160 10.35 -20.18 -18.68
C ALA A 160 11.71 -20.90 -18.64
N GLU A 161 12.76 -20.21 -18.18
CA GLU A 161 14.13 -20.74 -18.08
C GLU A 161 14.32 -21.65 -16.85
N GLU A 162 13.83 -21.21 -15.69
CA GLU A 162 14.13 -21.85 -14.40
C GLU A 162 13.07 -22.84 -13.93
N LEU A 163 11.80 -22.68 -14.34
CA LEU A 163 10.68 -23.48 -13.84
C LEU A 163 10.16 -24.47 -14.88
N THR A 164 11.04 -25.36 -15.34
CA THR A 164 10.76 -26.31 -16.42
C THR A 164 9.98 -27.55 -15.97
N ASN A 165 10.17 -28.00 -14.73
CA ASN A 165 9.59 -29.27 -14.22
C ASN A 165 8.85 -29.11 -12.88
N GLU A 166 8.89 -27.92 -12.29
CA GLU A 166 8.39 -27.59 -10.97
C GLU A 166 6.87 -27.51 -11.00
N THR A 167 6.22 -28.45 -10.30
CA THR A 167 4.75 -28.53 -10.25
C THR A 167 4.18 -27.92 -8.98
N SER A 168 4.90 -28.03 -7.85
CA SER A 168 4.46 -27.45 -6.57
C SER A 168 4.79 -25.96 -6.50
N VAL A 169 4.03 -25.22 -5.70
CA VAL A 169 4.30 -23.79 -5.44
C VAL A 169 5.57 -23.63 -4.60
N GLU A 170 5.83 -24.54 -3.67
CA GLU A 170 7.02 -24.50 -2.81
C GLU A 170 8.32 -24.65 -3.61
N ASP A 171 8.35 -25.59 -4.56
CA ASP A 171 9.52 -25.78 -5.43
C ASP A 171 9.78 -24.53 -6.28
N LYS A 172 8.71 -23.89 -6.80
CA LYS A 172 8.81 -22.64 -7.55
C LYS A 172 9.36 -21.50 -6.70
N ILE A 173 8.92 -21.40 -5.44
CA ILE A 173 9.40 -20.40 -4.49
C ILE A 173 10.89 -20.64 -4.19
N LEU A 174 11.30 -21.88 -3.92
CA LEU A 174 12.70 -22.22 -3.71
C LEU A 174 13.57 -21.87 -4.93
N LYS A 175 13.12 -22.25 -6.14
CA LYS A 175 13.90 -21.97 -7.34
C LYS A 175 14.06 -20.51 -7.65
N ILE A 176 12.99 -19.72 -7.49
CA ILE A 176 13.08 -18.29 -7.72
C ILE A 176 13.83 -17.56 -6.59
N HIS A 177 13.70 -18.01 -5.34
CA HIS A 177 14.54 -17.55 -4.24
C HIS A 177 16.03 -17.68 -4.60
N ASP A 178 16.44 -18.90 -4.97
CA ASP A 178 17.84 -19.18 -5.30
C ASP A 178 18.29 -18.45 -6.56
N TYR A 179 17.41 -18.34 -7.55
CA TYR A 179 17.70 -17.58 -8.77
C TYR A 179 18.00 -16.12 -8.46
N ILE A 180 17.13 -15.44 -7.70
CA ILE A 180 17.30 -14.01 -7.41
C ILE A 180 18.62 -13.78 -6.66
N ILE A 181 18.92 -14.59 -5.65
CA ILE A 181 20.17 -14.47 -4.87
C ILE A 181 21.38 -14.69 -5.76
N ASN A 182 21.45 -15.79 -6.51
CA ASN A 182 22.62 -16.10 -7.35
C ASN A 182 22.82 -15.13 -8.54
N HIS A 183 21.82 -14.31 -8.87
CA HIS A 183 21.90 -13.33 -9.96
C HIS A 183 21.91 -11.88 -9.48
N THR A 184 21.94 -11.64 -8.17
CA THR A 184 21.94 -10.29 -7.60
C THR A 184 23.11 -10.12 -6.66
N LYS A 185 23.82 -9.00 -6.78
CA LYS A 185 24.84 -8.59 -5.81
C LYS A 185 24.25 -7.57 -4.85
N TYR A 186 24.55 -7.71 -3.57
CA TYR A 186 24.17 -6.71 -2.59
C TYR A 186 24.81 -5.36 -2.92
N ASP A 187 23.99 -4.31 -3.04
CA ASP A 187 24.42 -2.97 -3.40
C ASP A 187 24.92 -2.18 -2.18
N GLU A 188 26.13 -2.52 -1.72
CA GLU A 188 26.81 -1.84 -0.61
C GLU A 188 27.02 -0.33 -0.87
N ASP A 189 27.10 0.07 -2.14
CA ASP A 189 27.34 1.46 -2.55
C ASP A 189 26.08 2.34 -2.45
N ARG A 190 24.90 1.73 -2.33
CA ARG A 190 23.65 2.42 -1.99
C ARG A 190 23.71 3.05 -0.62
N VAL A 191 24.28 2.35 0.37
CA VAL A 191 24.46 2.86 1.75
C VAL A 191 25.35 4.11 1.76
N LYS A 192 26.29 4.18 0.82
CA LYS A 192 27.22 5.32 0.64
C LYS A 192 26.62 6.45 -0.21
N GLY A 193 25.41 6.28 -0.74
CA GLY A 193 24.72 7.28 -1.58
C GLY A 193 25.33 7.47 -2.97
N ILE A 194 26.15 6.54 -3.45
CA ILE A 194 26.86 6.64 -4.74
C ILE A 194 26.42 5.59 -5.76
N SER A 195 25.50 4.70 -5.39
CA SER A 195 24.94 3.72 -6.32
C SER A 195 24.11 4.38 -7.42
N ASN A 196 24.34 3.92 -8.65
CA ASN A 196 23.57 4.29 -9.84
C ASN A 196 22.43 3.30 -10.14
N TYR A 197 22.27 2.26 -9.32
CA TYR A 197 21.27 1.21 -9.51
C TYR A 197 19.95 1.55 -8.80
N LYS A 198 18.85 1.03 -9.33
CA LYS A 198 17.53 1.05 -8.71
C LYS A 198 17.38 -0.13 -7.74
N SER A 199 18.39 -0.34 -6.89
CA SER A 199 18.55 -1.51 -6.02
C SER A 199 17.48 -1.65 -4.93
N ASN A 200 16.71 -0.60 -4.66
CA ASN A 200 15.63 -0.62 -3.67
C ASN A 200 14.26 -1.07 -4.21
N ILE A 201 14.17 -1.40 -5.50
CA ILE A 201 12.98 -1.91 -6.18
C ILE A 201 13.35 -3.12 -7.04
N ALA A 202 12.36 -3.88 -7.53
CA ALA A 202 12.59 -5.10 -8.32
C ALA A 202 13.41 -4.87 -9.60
N TYR A 203 13.46 -3.63 -10.12
CA TYR A 203 14.27 -3.30 -11.29
C TYR A 203 15.75 -3.60 -11.06
N GLY A 204 16.30 -3.23 -9.91
CA GLY A 204 17.72 -3.44 -9.59
C GLY A 204 18.12 -4.92 -9.66
N PRO A 205 17.51 -5.81 -8.84
CA PRO A 205 17.85 -7.23 -8.88
C PRO A 205 17.59 -7.90 -10.23
N LEU A 206 16.45 -7.62 -10.87
CA LEU A 206 16.04 -8.38 -12.06
C LEU A 206 16.69 -7.90 -13.37
N MET A 207 17.09 -6.62 -13.43
CA MET A 207 17.62 -6.00 -14.66
C MET A 207 19.07 -5.55 -14.53
N GLU A 208 19.47 -5.09 -13.35
CA GLU A 208 20.80 -4.51 -13.12
C GLU A 208 21.71 -5.48 -12.33
N ASN A 209 21.15 -6.57 -11.80
CA ASN A 209 21.82 -7.55 -10.94
C ASN A 209 22.37 -6.93 -9.63
N TYR A 210 21.76 -5.85 -9.13
CA TYR A 210 22.12 -5.20 -7.88
C TYR A 210 20.90 -4.90 -7.01
N GLY A 211 20.94 -5.29 -5.74
CA GLY A 211 19.80 -5.22 -4.84
C GLY A 211 20.15 -4.81 -3.41
N ILE A 212 19.20 -4.17 -2.74
CA ILE A 212 19.12 -4.10 -1.27
C ILE A 212 17.78 -4.71 -0.83
N CYS A 213 17.54 -4.79 0.48
CA CYS A 213 16.36 -5.43 1.08
C CYS A 213 15.02 -5.17 0.37
N GLY A 214 14.71 -3.90 0.07
CA GLY A 214 13.49 -3.54 -0.67
C GLY A 214 13.42 -4.12 -2.09
N GLY A 215 14.54 -4.19 -2.80
CA GLY A 215 14.61 -4.75 -4.15
C GLY A 215 14.46 -6.28 -4.17
N TYR A 216 15.11 -6.98 -3.24
CA TYR A 216 14.92 -8.43 -3.07
C TYR A 216 13.46 -8.74 -2.72
N ALA A 217 12.89 -8.01 -1.75
CA ALA A 217 11.52 -8.22 -1.30
C ALA A 217 10.48 -7.90 -2.39
N ASP A 218 10.68 -6.84 -3.18
CA ASP A 218 9.82 -6.52 -4.32
C ASP A 218 9.93 -7.59 -5.41
N SER A 219 11.14 -8.04 -5.74
CA SER A 219 11.37 -9.09 -6.74
C SER A 219 10.59 -10.35 -6.39
N MET A 220 10.79 -10.87 -5.17
CA MET A 220 10.10 -12.08 -4.72
C MET A 220 8.57 -11.91 -4.69
N ALA A 221 8.08 -10.77 -4.20
CA ALA A 221 6.64 -10.48 -4.15
C ALA A 221 5.99 -10.50 -5.55
N LEU A 222 6.69 -10.07 -6.60
CA LEU A 222 6.17 -10.10 -7.97
C LEU A 222 5.96 -11.54 -8.48
N PHE A 223 6.89 -12.46 -8.22
CA PHE A 223 6.72 -13.87 -8.57
C PHE A 223 5.58 -14.52 -7.75
N LEU A 224 5.53 -14.25 -6.43
CA LEU A 224 4.45 -14.75 -5.57
C LEU A 224 3.07 -14.27 -6.03
N ASN A 225 2.94 -12.99 -6.38
CA ASN A 225 1.70 -12.43 -6.92
C ASN A 225 1.28 -13.14 -8.21
N LYS A 226 2.23 -13.46 -9.09
CA LYS A 226 1.96 -14.15 -10.36
C LYS A 226 1.41 -15.56 -10.16
N TRP A 227 1.83 -16.24 -9.10
CA TRP A 227 1.31 -17.55 -8.73
C TRP A 227 0.10 -17.48 -7.78
N ASN A 228 -0.45 -16.29 -7.55
CA ASN A 228 -1.55 -16.04 -6.61
C ASN A 228 -1.28 -16.54 -5.19
N VAL A 229 -0.02 -16.51 -4.75
CA VAL A 229 0.37 -16.84 -3.38
C VAL A 229 0.19 -15.59 -2.51
N PRO A 230 -0.70 -15.61 -1.50
CA PRO A 230 -0.85 -14.46 -0.62
C PRO A 230 0.47 -14.14 0.08
N ASN A 231 0.86 -12.88 0.00
CA ASN A 231 2.13 -12.39 0.54
C ASN A 231 1.98 -10.91 0.89
N PHE A 232 2.85 -10.40 1.73
CA PHE A 232 3.05 -8.95 1.92
C PHE A 232 4.49 -8.72 2.35
N LYS A 233 4.94 -7.47 2.35
CA LYS A 233 6.27 -7.12 2.87
C LYS A 233 6.18 -6.78 4.36
N ILE A 234 7.17 -7.19 5.13
CA ILE A 234 7.36 -6.72 6.50
C ILE A 234 8.46 -5.69 6.47
N SER A 235 8.26 -4.56 7.17
CA SER A 235 9.26 -3.52 7.36
C SER A 235 9.50 -3.36 8.85
N SER A 236 10.76 -3.51 9.26
CA SER A 236 11.25 -3.03 10.54
C SER A 236 11.76 -1.58 10.39
N GLY A 237 12.46 -1.08 11.41
CA GLY A 237 13.15 0.22 11.33
C GLY A 237 14.34 0.23 10.37
N THR A 238 14.91 -0.93 10.05
CA THR A 238 16.18 -1.05 9.29
C THR A 238 16.11 -1.99 8.10
N HIS A 239 15.10 -2.87 8.05
CA HIS A 239 15.07 -3.98 7.11
C HIS A 239 13.67 -4.24 6.55
N VAL A 240 13.63 -4.87 5.36
CA VAL A 240 12.40 -5.24 4.67
C VAL A 240 12.54 -6.63 4.07
N TRP A 241 11.54 -7.50 4.30
CA TRP A 241 11.50 -8.86 3.74
C TRP A 241 10.05 -9.29 3.46
N ASN A 242 9.80 -10.54 3.07
CA ASN A 242 8.46 -11.03 2.72
C ASN A 242 7.83 -11.89 3.83
N ALA A 243 6.52 -11.71 4.03
CA ALA A 243 5.64 -12.70 4.63
C ALA A 243 4.93 -13.46 3.51
N VAL A 244 4.87 -14.79 3.61
CA VAL A 244 4.28 -15.67 2.58
C VAL A 244 3.30 -16.64 3.24
N TYR A 245 2.10 -16.77 2.67
CA TYR A 245 1.09 -17.70 3.15
C TYR A 245 1.14 -19.02 2.38
N LEU A 246 1.57 -20.09 3.05
CA LEU A 246 1.67 -21.45 2.50
C LEU A 246 1.20 -22.47 3.52
N ASN A 247 0.55 -23.54 3.08
CA ASN A 247 0.11 -24.64 3.96
C ASN A 247 -0.66 -24.17 5.21
N ASN A 248 -1.55 -23.19 5.02
CA ASN A 248 -2.37 -22.59 6.07
C ASN A 248 -1.60 -21.87 7.19
N LYS A 249 -0.36 -21.43 6.92
CA LYS A 249 0.47 -20.67 7.86
C LYS A 249 1.17 -19.51 7.15
N TRP A 250 1.38 -18.44 7.89
CA TRP A 250 2.23 -17.33 7.47
C TRP A 250 3.68 -17.62 7.86
N LEU A 251 4.61 -17.41 6.93
CA LEU A 251 6.03 -17.71 7.05
C LEU A 251 6.86 -16.49 6.64
N HIS A 252 8.01 -16.32 7.29
CA HIS A 252 9.03 -15.35 6.91
C HIS A 252 9.87 -15.88 5.75
N LEU A 253 10.14 -15.04 4.77
CA LEU A 253 11.03 -15.30 3.65
C LEU A 253 11.91 -14.08 3.42
N ASP A 254 13.21 -14.22 3.66
CA ASP A 254 14.18 -13.12 3.59
C ASP A 254 15.39 -13.45 2.73
N LEU A 255 15.29 -13.08 1.45
CA LEU A 255 16.35 -13.30 0.46
C LEU A 255 17.62 -12.51 0.79
N THR A 256 17.51 -11.36 1.45
CA THR A 256 18.68 -10.51 1.72
C THR A 256 19.56 -11.10 2.81
N TRP A 257 18.95 -11.70 3.83
CA TRP A 257 19.71 -12.39 4.88
C TRP A 257 20.12 -13.82 4.50
N ASP A 258 19.50 -14.37 3.47
CA ASP A 258 19.93 -15.61 2.82
C ASP A 258 21.01 -15.41 1.72
N ASP A 259 21.38 -14.14 1.44
CA ASP A 259 22.49 -13.71 0.57
C ASP A 259 23.66 -13.09 1.37
N PRO A 260 24.47 -13.89 2.09
CA PRO A 260 25.55 -13.37 2.89
C PRO A 260 26.70 -12.85 2.01
N VAL A 261 27.05 -11.57 2.20
CA VAL A 261 28.16 -10.92 1.50
C VAL A 261 29.50 -11.56 1.90
N SER A 262 30.07 -12.34 0.99
CA SER A 262 31.42 -12.90 1.10
C SER A 262 32.50 -11.84 0.88
N GLN A 263 33.64 -11.94 1.57
CA GLN A 263 34.84 -11.17 1.20
C GLN A 263 35.37 -11.57 -0.17
N ASP A 264 35.19 -12.83 -0.55
CA ASP A 264 35.45 -13.31 -1.91
C ASP A 264 34.16 -13.24 -2.72
N ARG A 265 34.05 -12.20 -3.55
CA ARG A 265 32.91 -11.90 -4.41
C ARG A 265 32.68 -12.92 -5.54
N SER A 266 33.50 -13.98 -5.61
CA SER A 266 33.34 -15.11 -6.53
C SER A 266 32.68 -16.35 -5.90
N ILE A 267 32.41 -16.31 -4.59
CA ILE A 267 31.76 -17.40 -3.87
C ILE A 267 30.32 -16.98 -3.55
N ASP A 268 29.37 -17.55 -4.28
CA ASP A 268 27.95 -17.48 -3.94
C ASP A 268 27.72 -18.29 -2.66
N ASN A 269 27.46 -17.59 -1.55
CA ASN A 269 27.26 -18.18 -0.23
C ASN A 269 25.77 -18.30 0.12
N LEU A 270 24.93 -18.54 -0.88
CA LEU A 270 23.50 -18.72 -0.67
C LEU A 270 23.23 -19.70 0.47
N ILE A 271 22.42 -19.26 1.44
CA ILE A 271 21.92 -20.09 2.54
C ILE A 271 20.39 -20.11 2.53
N HIS A 272 19.80 -20.89 3.43
CA HIS A 272 18.34 -20.99 3.60
C HIS A 272 17.95 -20.82 5.09
N LYS A 273 18.65 -19.93 5.80
CA LYS A 273 18.44 -19.71 7.24
C LYS A 273 17.14 -18.95 7.51
N PHE A 274 16.74 -18.07 6.61
CA PHE A 274 15.52 -17.26 6.69
C PHE A 274 14.48 -17.65 5.63
N TYR A 275 14.63 -18.85 5.06
CA TYR A 275 13.75 -19.39 4.04
C TYR A 275 12.53 -20.08 4.68
N LEU A 276 11.35 -19.47 4.54
CA LEU A 276 10.05 -20.01 4.93
C LEU A 276 9.97 -20.51 6.40
N ILE A 277 10.50 -19.71 7.33
CA ILE A 277 10.50 -20.01 8.77
C ILE A 277 9.29 -19.38 9.49
N ASP A 278 8.89 -19.94 10.63
CA ASP A 278 7.84 -19.33 11.47
C ASP A 278 8.39 -18.17 12.33
N THR A 279 7.48 -17.34 12.86
CA THR A 279 7.84 -16.18 13.69
C THR A 279 8.67 -16.59 14.91
N LYS A 280 8.35 -17.72 15.54
CA LYS A 280 9.08 -18.21 16.71
C LYS A 280 10.54 -18.51 16.36
N THR A 281 10.79 -19.20 15.25
CA THR A 281 12.14 -19.52 14.78
C THR A 281 12.93 -18.26 14.47
N LEU A 282 12.29 -17.25 13.86
CA LEU A 282 12.93 -15.97 13.59
C LEU A 282 13.29 -15.23 14.89
N GLU A 283 12.39 -15.19 15.88
CA GLU A 283 12.62 -14.57 17.18
C GLU A 283 13.72 -15.28 17.98
N ASP A 284 13.82 -16.61 17.88
CA ASP A 284 14.87 -17.40 18.52
C ASP A 284 16.27 -17.04 18.00
N TYR A 285 16.40 -16.45 16.80
CA TYR A 285 17.67 -15.95 16.29
C TYR A 285 18.16 -14.65 16.96
N GLN A 286 17.27 -13.91 17.66
CA GLN A 286 17.59 -12.68 18.39
C GLN A 286 18.26 -11.60 17.52
N ILE A 287 17.72 -11.37 16.32
CA ILE A 287 18.22 -10.39 15.34
C ILE A 287 17.34 -9.15 15.35
N THR A 288 17.88 -8.02 15.81
CA THR A 288 17.13 -6.77 15.98
C THR A 288 16.63 -6.16 14.67
N ASP A 289 17.29 -6.44 13.55
CA ASP A 289 16.85 -5.97 12.23
C ASP A 289 15.50 -6.59 11.81
N HIS A 290 15.12 -7.71 12.44
CA HIS A 290 13.83 -8.36 12.23
C HIS A 290 12.76 -7.97 13.27
N ASP A 291 13.01 -6.97 14.11
CA ASP A 291 12.01 -6.47 15.06
C ASP A 291 10.93 -5.64 14.33
N PHE A 292 9.74 -6.23 14.14
CA PHE A 292 8.62 -5.58 13.44
C PHE A 292 7.41 -5.32 14.35
N ASP A 293 6.57 -4.35 13.97
CA ASP A 293 5.35 -4.02 14.70
C ASP A 293 4.24 -5.05 14.45
N LYS A 294 3.98 -5.91 15.45
CA LYS A 294 2.92 -6.93 15.42
C LYS A 294 1.49 -6.36 15.38
N LEU A 295 1.29 -5.08 15.72
CA LEU A 295 -0.01 -4.42 15.58
C LEU A 295 -0.33 -4.05 14.12
N ILE A 296 0.72 -3.89 13.32
CA ILE A 296 0.64 -3.70 11.87
C ILE A 296 0.63 -5.07 11.21
N TYR A 297 1.66 -5.89 11.43
CA TYR A 297 1.81 -7.21 10.79
C TYR A 297 1.14 -8.34 11.58
N ARG A 298 -0.17 -8.21 11.80
CA ARG A 298 -0.99 -9.06 12.69
C ARG A 298 -1.09 -10.52 12.24
N GLU A 299 -0.80 -10.81 10.98
CA GLU A 299 -0.68 -12.17 10.43
C GLU A 299 0.48 -12.93 11.05
N MET A 300 1.57 -12.22 11.39
CA MET A 300 2.82 -12.79 11.91
C MET A 300 2.88 -12.78 13.44
N ALA A 301 1.86 -12.27 14.12
CA ALA A 301 1.88 -12.08 15.57
C ALA A 301 1.71 -13.36 16.40
N ASN A 302 1.60 -14.53 15.75
CA ASN A 302 1.32 -15.83 16.36
C ASN A 302 2.57 -16.71 16.47
#